data_AF-A0A1G2CB40-F1
#
_entry.id   AF-A0A1G2CB40-F1
#
_cell.length_a   1.000
_cell.length_b   1.000
_cell.length_c   1.000
_cell.angle_alpha   90.00
_cell.angle_beta   90.00
_cell.angle_gamma   90.00
#
_symmetry.space_group_name_H-M   'P 1'
#
loop_
_entity.id
_entity.type
_entity.pdbx_description
1 polymer ?
#
loop_
_entity_poly.entity_id
_entity_poly.type
_entity_poly.pdbx_seq_one_letter_code
_entity_poly.pdbx_strand_id
1 'polypeptide(L)'
;MDGDGDSLKACQNCKLDFRIAPEDFAWLERFQVPSPTWCPPCRFQRRILFRNEGKLFRTVSGLSGKNFLSLYPPESGVVVYTDEEWRSDAWDPKSYGREVDFSRPFLAQVYELSKVVPKLGSLAVNRVNSEYSGNAEDLKNCYLCFNSNHSEDCAYCHGTDFSNNCIDDSHIQKCERCYGSFWLTNSYRTHFSVQCDDCTDVWFSKDCRGCSSCFGCANLRLQKYCIFNVQYSREEYEKKIEEIQLDTWHGLQRAKVAAEKFWKENPCKYIQGVQNDNVQGEYITHSKNVQKGYIIRECQDLRYVQYSQVPSSKDCMDCSIAGSNATLMYESSICGWGAADMKFCVECWLEVRALEYCMNCYASSDLFGCTGMKNSQYCILNKQYTKEQYEELVPKIKKHMDDMPYIDSQGRVYKYGEFFPPQFSPLAYQHTIAPEHFPLTKEQAQAFGAKWQEPNPNEYQTTITADTLPDAVEDAKNDILKEIIQCSDCKRAYRIIPQELQFLQQMNLPLPRMCPDCRRTERLKYRNKSKLYERHCGCAGAKSANGLYANSAEHFHAAGACPNEFETSYAPERPEIVYCEQCYNTEVT
;
A
#
# COMPACT_ATOMS: atom_id res chain seq x y z
N MET A 1 -0.76 -28.47 24.46
CA MET A 1 -2.20 -28.71 24.26
C MET A 1 -2.89 -28.19 25.51
N ASP A 2 -3.23 -26.90 25.51
CA ASP A 2 -4.10 -26.32 26.52
C ASP A 2 -5.48 -26.25 25.86
N GLY A 3 -6.33 -27.21 26.21
CA GLY A 3 -7.72 -27.25 25.80
C GLY A 3 -8.51 -26.30 26.68
N ASP A 4 -8.79 -25.11 26.16
CA ASP A 4 -10.03 -24.37 26.39
C ASP A 4 -10.15 -23.33 25.26
N GLY A 5 -11.29 -23.38 24.58
CA GLY A 5 -11.55 -22.76 23.27
C GLY A 5 -11.74 -21.25 23.29
N ASP A 6 -10.84 -20.50 23.93
CA ASP A 6 -10.62 -19.06 23.75
C ASP A 6 -9.39 -18.64 24.54
N SER A 7 -8.46 -17.89 23.95
CA SER A 7 -7.29 -17.39 24.70
C SER A 7 -7.17 -15.87 24.58
N LEU A 8 -7.39 -15.19 25.70
CA LEU A 8 -7.08 -13.77 25.85
C LEU A 8 -5.62 -13.62 26.28
N LYS A 9 -4.85 -12.81 25.54
CA LYS A 9 -3.43 -12.54 25.82
C LYS A 9 -3.14 -11.05 25.76
N ALA A 10 -2.26 -10.57 26.64
CA ALA A 10 -1.72 -9.23 26.53
C ALA A 10 -0.69 -9.17 25.40
N CYS A 11 -0.85 -8.23 24.46
CA CYS A 11 0.12 -8.01 23.40
C CYS A 11 1.45 -7.54 23.98
N GLN A 12 2.55 -8.20 23.62
CA GLN A 12 3.87 -7.83 24.12
C GLN A 12 4.29 -6.39 23.74
N ASN A 13 3.78 -5.85 22.62
CA ASN A 13 4.09 -4.51 22.16
C ASN A 13 3.19 -3.43 22.79
N CYS A 14 1.90 -3.42 22.45
CA CYS A 14 0.98 -2.36 22.89
C CYS A 14 0.38 -2.59 24.29
N LYS A 15 0.63 -3.75 24.91
CA LYS A 15 0.10 -4.17 26.22
C LYS A 15 -1.42 -4.30 26.31
N LEU A 16 -2.14 -4.07 25.21
CA LEU A 16 -3.58 -4.31 25.12
C LEU A 16 -3.85 -5.81 24.98
N ASP A 17 -4.96 -6.24 25.55
CA ASP A 17 -5.44 -7.60 25.38
C ASP A 17 -5.93 -7.84 23.96
N PHE A 18 -5.64 -9.02 23.43
CA PHE A 18 -6.18 -9.50 22.18
C PHE A 18 -6.59 -10.97 22.29
N ARG A 19 -7.62 -11.30 21.53
CA ARG A 19 -8.21 -12.63 21.49
C ARG A 19 -7.57 -13.46 20.38
N ILE A 20 -7.22 -14.71 20.69
CA ILE A 20 -6.94 -15.75 19.68
C ILE A 20 -8.19 -16.60 19.58
N ALA A 21 -8.95 -16.45 18.50
CA ALA A 21 -10.21 -17.15 18.35
C ALA A 21 -9.98 -18.66 18.16
N PRO A 22 -10.95 -19.54 18.48
CA PRO A 22 -10.83 -20.98 18.30
C PRO A 22 -10.36 -21.39 16.91
N GLU A 23 -10.88 -20.71 15.89
CA GLU A 23 -10.55 -21.00 14.50
C GLU A 23 -9.10 -20.63 14.17
N ASP A 24 -8.50 -19.66 14.88
CA ASP A 24 -7.09 -19.29 14.70
C ASP A 24 -6.15 -20.44 15.08
N PHE A 25 -6.51 -21.31 16.03
CA PHE A 25 -5.64 -22.43 16.42
C PHE A 25 -5.48 -23.46 15.31
N ALA A 26 -6.53 -23.71 14.51
CA ALA A 26 -6.43 -24.59 13.35
C ALA A 26 -5.50 -24.01 12.26
N TRP A 27 -5.46 -22.68 12.12
CA TRP A 27 -4.49 -22.01 11.26
C TRP A 27 -3.07 -22.19 11.79
N LEU A 28 -2.83 -21.93 13.07
CA LEU A 28 -1.51 -22.05 13.69
C LEU A 28 -0.97 -23.49 13.58
N GLU A 29 -1.81 -24.50 13.79
CA GLU A 29 -1.46 -25.91 13.60
C GLU A 29 -1.10 -26.20 12.13
N ARG A 30 -1.90 -25.69 11.18
CA ARG A 30 -1.64 -25.83 9.74
C ARG A 30 -0.26 -25.28 9.35
N PHE A 31 0.12 -24.13 9.89
CA PHE A 31 1.45 -23.56 9.64
C PHE A 31 2.55 -24.14 10.53
N GLN A 32 2.23 -24.98 11.52
CA GLN A 32 3.18 -25.51 12.50
C GLN A 32 3.96 -24.39 13.22
N VAL A 33 3.23 -23.36 13.64
CA VAL A 33 3.77 -22.20 14.37
C VAL A 33 3.11 -22.06 15.74
N PRO A 34 3.82 -21.53 16.75
CA PRO A 34 3.22 -21.30 18.06
C PRO A 34 2.22 -20.15 18.02
N SER A 35 1.43 -20.02 19.10
CA SER A 35 0.53 -18.88 19.25
C SER A 35 1.30 -17.55 19.29
N PRO A 36 0.81 -16.51 18.60
CA PRO A 36 1.46 -15.21 18.54
C PRO A 36 1.47 -14.52 19.91
N THR A 37 2.50 -13.72 20.17
CA THR A 37 2.55 -12.83 21.34
C THR A 37 2.20 -11.37 20.99
N TRP A 38 1.98 -11.10 19.70
CA TRP A 38 1.62 -9.80 19.15
C TRP A 38 0.19 -9.82 18.60
N CYS A 39 -0.58 -8.78 18.91
CA CYS A 39 -1.90 -8.61 18.33
C CYS A 39 -1.81 -8.32 16.82
N PRO A 40 -2.84 -8.65 16.02
CA PRO A 40 -2.78 -8.51 14.56
C PRO A 40 -2.38 -7.10 14.06
N PRO A 41 -2.87 -5.98 14.64
CA PRO A 41 -2.41 -4.64 14.25
C PRO A 41 -0.90 -4.41 14.48
N CYS A 42 -0.35 -4.88 15.59
CA CYS A 42 1.08 -4.74 15.86
C CYS A 42 1.93 -5.64 14.94
N ARG A 43 1.42 -6.84 14.58
CA ARG A 43 2.07 -7.67 13.56
C ARG A 43 2.08 -7.00 12.20
N PHE A 44 0.95 -6.39 11.79
CA PHE A 44 0.86 -5.61 10.56
C PHE A 44 1.85 -4.45 10.55
N GLN A 45 1.84 -3.61 11.58
CA GLN A 45 2.77 -2.49 11.73
C GLN A 45 4.25 -2.95 11.65
N ARG A 46 4.59 -4.08 12.26
CA ARG A 46 5.95 -4.65 12.25
C ARG A 46 6.38 -5.11 10.85
N ARG A 47 5.51 -5.80 10.10
CA ARG A 47 5.81 -6.28 8.74
C ARG A 47 6.02 -5.14 7.75
N ILE A 48 5.15 -4.15 7.77
CA ILE A 48 5.19 -3.07 6.79
C ILE A 48 6.37 -2.10 6.94
N LEU A 49 7.14 -2.20 8.03
CA LEU A 49 8.40 -1.47 8.17
C LEU A 49 9.46 -1.88 7.14
N PHE A 50 9.34 -3.06 6.54
CA PHE A 50 10.31 -3.56 5.57
C PHE A 50 10.03 -3.09 4.14
N ARG A 51 8.90 -2.40 3.90
CA ARG A 51 8.49 -1.92 2.57
C ARG A 51 8.74 -0.43 2.43
N ASN A 52 9.59 -0.04 1.48
CA ASN A 52 9.64 1.33 0.98
C ASN A 52 8.54 1.51 -0.07
N GLU A 53 7.73 2.56 0.08
CA GLU A 53 6.53 2.79 -0.73
C GLU A 53 6.66 3.94 -1.73
N GLY A 54 7.78 4.68 -1.74
CA GLY A 54 7.86 5.85 -2.62
C GLY A 54 9.10 6.73 -2.55
N LYS A 55 10.19 6.31 -1.89
CA LYS A 55 11.40 7.15 -1.79
C LYS A 55 12.62 6.48 -2.40
N LEU A 56 13.29 7.22 -3.28
CA LEU A 56 14.56 6.80 -3.89
C LEU A 56 15.72 7.57 -3.28
N PHE A 57 16.84 6.89 -3.13
CA PHE A 57 18.06 7.42 -2.56
C PHE A 57 19.21 7.22 -3.55
N ARG A 58 20.05 8.25 -3.70
CA ARG A 58 21.29 8.11 -4.44
C ARG A 58 22.25 7.25 -3.62
N THR A 59 22.83 6.25 -4.26
CA THR A 59 23.79 5.34 -3.63
C THR A 59 24.79 4.82 -4.66
N VAL A 60 25.73 4.01 -4.18
CA VAL A 60 26.80 3.40 -4.97
C VAL A 60 26.66 1.88 -4.89
N SER A 61 26.76 1.20 -6.02
CA SER A 61 26.75 -0.27 -6.05
C SER A 61 27.96 -0.82 -5.30
N GLY A 62 27.72 -1.73 -4.36
CA GLY A 62 28.78 -2.44 -3.65
C GLY A 62 29.62 -3.37 -4.52
N LEU A 63 29.18 -3.68 -5.75
CA LEU A 63 29.92 -4.54 -6.68
C LEU A 63 30.82 -3.72 -7.61
N SER A 64 30.23 -2.78 -8.36
CA SER A 64 30.95 -2.03 -9.41
C SER A 64 31.40 -0.63 -9.01
N GLY A 65 30.89 -0.07 -7.91
CA GLY A 65 31.09 1.34 -7.58
C GLY A 65 30.27 2.31 -8.43
N LYS A 66 29.33 1.83 -9.26
CA LYS A 66 28.46 2.69 -10.09
C LYS A 66 27.43 3.44 -9.23
N ASN A 67 27.23 4.73 -9.52
CA ASN A 67 26.14 5.52 -8.93
C ASN A 67 24.78 5.10 -9.51
N PHE A 68 23.78 4.91 -8.64
CA PHE A 68 22.42 4.61 -9.06
C PHE A 68 21.39 5.02 -7.97
N LEU A 69 20.09 4.84 -8.27
CA LEU A 69 18.99 5.08 -7.33
C LEU A 69 18.52 3.77 -6.69
N SER A 70 18.40 3.74 -5.37
CA SER A 70 17.93 2.59 -4.59
C SER A 70 16.76 2.95 -3.69
N LEU A 71 15.98 1.93 -3.33
CA LEU A 71 14.97 1.99 -2.27
C LEU A 71 15.57 1.99 -0.86
N TYR A 72 16.88 1.78 -0.72
CA TYR A 72 17.56 1.81 0.57
C TYR A 72 18.40 3.08 0.73
N PRO A 73 18.26 3.82 1.85
CA PRO A 73 19.11 4.97 2.12
C PRO A 73 20.56 4.51 2.42
N PRO A 74 21.60 5.26 2.00
CA PRO A 74 22.99 4.96 2.36
C PRO A 74 23.21 4.81 3.87
N GLU A 75 22.47 5.57 4.68
CA GLU A 75 22.52 5.56 6.15
C GLU A 75 22.00 4.24 6.76
N SER A 76 21.32 3.39 5.98
CA SER A 76 20.86 2.08 6.45
C SER A 76 22.00 1.11 6.75
N GLY A 77 23.18 1.33 6.15
CA GLY A 77 24.38 0.50 6.32
C GLY A 77 24.29 -0.87 5.65
N VAL A 78 23.31 -1.10 4.76
CA VAL A 78 23.20 -2.35 4.00
C VAL A 78 23.96 -2.24 2.68
N VAL A 79 24.51 -3.36 2.21
CA VAL A 79 25.11 -3.44 0.87
C VAL A 79 24.02 -3.60 -0.18
N VAL A 80 24.06 -2.78 -1.23
CA VAL A 80 23.11 -2.82 -2.35
C VAL A 80 23.84 -2.90 -3.67
N TYR A 81 23.32 -3.72 -4.59
CA TYR A 81 23.78 -3.80 -5.97
C TYR A 81 22.72 -3.20 -6.89
N THR A 82 23.10 -2.87 -8.13
CA THR A 82 22.08 -2.64 -9.15
C THR A 82 21.28 -3.93 -9.39
N ASP A 83 20.06 -3.78 -9.88
CA ASP A 83 19.15 -4.91 -10.11
C ASP A 83 19.69 -5.93 -11.15
N GLU A 84 20.52 -5.45 -12.09
CA GLU A 84 21.24 -6.26 -13.08
C GLU A 84 22.41 -7.03 -12.46
N GLU A 85 23.28 -6.34 -11.72
CA GLU A 85 24.44 -6.95 -11.04
C GLU A 85 24.04 -8.02 -10.05
N TRP A 86 22.99 -7.76 -9.25
CA TRP A 86 22.51 -8.72 -8.25
C TRP A 86 22.05 -10.03 -8.91
N ARG A 87 21.38 -9.94 -10.07
CA ARG A 87 20.90 -11.10 -10.83
C ARG A 87 21.99 -11.82 -11.64
N SER A 88 23.11 -11.15 -11.92
CA SER A 88 24.23 -11.73 -12.67
C SER A 88 25.00 -12.81 -11.90
N ASP A 89 25.85 -13.57 -12.59
CA ASP A 89 26.76 -14.56 -11.98
C ASP A 89 28.05 -13.95 -11.40
N ALA A 90 28.16 -12.61 -11.34
CA ALA A 90 29.36 -11.91 -10.89
C ALA A 90 29.62 -12.03 -9.36
N TRP A 91 28.69 -12.62 -8.60
CA TRP A 91 28.83 -12.86 -7.17
C TRP A 91 28.03 -14.10 -6.74
N ASP A 92 28.52 -14.78 -5.70
CA ASP A 92 27.89 -15.96 -5.12
C ASP A 92 27.43 -15.69 -3.68
N PRO A 93 26.13 -15.80 -3.35
CA PRO A 93 25.63 -15.60 -2.00
C PRO A 93 26.17 -16.63 -0.98
N LYS A 94 26.62 -17.81 -1.42
CA LYS A 94 27.20 -18.84 -0.53
C LYS A 94 28.57 -18.46 0.01
N SER A 95 29.27 -17.51 -0.64
CA SER A 95 30.53 -16.96 -0.12
C SER A 95 30.38 -16.24 1.22
N TYR A 96 29.14 -15.86 1.58
CA TYR A 96 28.80 -15.26 2.86
C TYR A 96 28.35 -16.29 3.91
N GLY A 97 28.38 -17.58 3.59
CA GLY A 97 27.90 -18.67 4.45
C GLY A 97 28.60 -18.70 5.81
N ARG A 98 27.82 -18.89 6.87
CA ARG A 98 28.32 -18.98 8.25
C ARG A 98 27.81 -20.24 8.93
N GLU A 99 28.63 -20.80 9.81
CA GLU A 99 28.13 -21.81 10.76
C GLU A 99 27.22 -21.15 11.79
N VAL A 100 26.25 -21.90 12.30
CA VAL A 100 25.41 -21.44 13.41
C VAL A 100 26.22 -21.43 14.70
N ASP A 101 26.30 -20.27 15.33
CA ASP A 101 26.90 -20.13 16.65
C ASP A 101 25.82 -20.25 17.74
N PHE A 102 25.70 -21.42 18.37
CA PHE A 102 24.71 -21.69 19.43
C PHE A 102 25.02 -21.01 20.78
N SER A 103 26.09 -20.20 20.87
CA SER A 103 26.37 -19.40 22.08
C SER A 103 25.63 -18.06 22.12
N ARG A 104 24.94 -17.70 21.02
CA ARG A 104 24.27 -16.40 20.87
C ARG A 104 22.93 -16.50 20.13
N PRO A 105 21.97 -15.58 20.37
CA PRO A 105 20.64 -15.64 19.76
C PRO A 105 20.67 -15.75 18.23
N PHE A 106 19.90 -16.67 17.66
CA PHE A 106 19.90 -16.95 16.22
C PHE A 106 19.54 -15.72 15.36
N LEU A 107 18.50 -14.96 15.74
CA LEU A 107 18.07 -13.78 14.98
C LEU A 107 19.13 -12.67 14.93
N ALA A 108 20.02 -12.58 15.93
CA ALA A 108 21.14 -11.64 15.86
C ALA A 108 22.09 -12.01 14.70
N GLN A 109 22.32 -13.30 14.49
CA GLN A 109 23.17 -13.81 13.41
C GLN A 109 22.54 -13.54 12.03
N VAL A 110 21.23 -13.73 11.91
CA VAL A 110 20.46 -13.40 10.69
C VAL A 110 20.56 -11.90 10.40
N TYR A 111 20.42 -11.03 11.41
CA TYR A 111 20.53 -9.59 11.24
C TYR A 111 21.93 -9.13 10.83
N GLU A 112 22.98 -9.71 11.41
CA GLU A 112 24.36 -9.42 11.01
C GLU A 112 24.63 -9.85 9.56
N LEU A 113 24.12 -11.02 9.17
CA LEU A 113 24.25 -11.52 7.81
C LEU A 113 23.50 -10.61 6.82
N SER A 114 22.29 -10.17 7.17
CA SER A 114 21.46 -9.33 6.30
C SER A 114 22.03 -7.94 6.03
N LYS A 115 22.99 -7.46 6.83
CA LYS A 115 23.69 -6.18 6.56
C LYS A 115 24.78 -6.31 5.50
N VAL A 116 25.49 -7.44 5.49
CA VAL A 116 26.67 -7.64 4.64
C VAL A 116 26.33 -8.31 3.32
N VAL A 117 25.26 -9.11 3.26
CA VAL A 117 24.84 -9.76 2.02
C VAL A 117 24.11 -8.74 1.14
N PRO A 118 24.54 -8.56 -0.13
CA PRO A 118 23.96 -7.58 -1.05
C PRO A 118 22.47 -7.74 -1.29
N LYS A 119 21.76 -6.61 -1.39
CA LYS A 119 20.32 -6.53 -1.74
C LYS A 119 20.12 -5.98 -3.14
N LEU A 120 18.95 -6.25 -3.70
CA LEU A 120 18.46 -5.58 -4.91
C LEU A 120 18.26 -4.09 -4.63
N GLY A 121 18.52 -3.27 -5.64
CA GLY A 121 18.62 -1.83 -5.50
C GLY A 121 17.27 -1.13 -5.61
N SER A 122 16.60 -1.28 -6.76
CA SER A 122 15.36 -0.57 -7.09
C SER A 122 14.13 -1.48 -7.15
N LEU A 123 14.32 -2.81 -7.14
CA LEU A 123 13.26 -3.80 -7.32
C LEU A 123 12.42 -3.48 -8.57
N ALA A 124 13.09 -3.08 -9.65
CA ALA A 124 12.44 -2.73 -10.90
C ALA A 124 13.07 -3.42 -12.11
N VAL A 125 12.22 -3.91 -13.02
CA VAL A 125 12.63 -4.72 -14.17
C VAL A 125 12.10 -4.07 -15.45
N ASN A 126 12.83 -4.22 -16.56
CA ASN A 126 12.43 -3.76 -17.89
C ASN A 126 11.97 -2.29 -17.94
N ARG A 127 12.90 -1.37 -17.68
CA ARG A 127 12.63 0.06 -17.69
C ARG A 127 13.20 0.72 -18.94
N VAL A 128 12.43 1.61 -19.53
CA VAL A 128 12.87 2.52 -20.59
C VAL A 128 12.65 3.96 -20.11
N ASN A 129 13.72 4.75 -19.95
CA ASN A 129 13.66 6.14 -19.47
C ASN A 129 12.83 6.32 -18.17
N SER A 130 12.99 5.39 -17.22
CA SER A 130 12.16 5.33 -16.00
C SER A 130 13.00 5.11 -14.73
N GLU A 131 14.21 5.65 -14.69
CA GLU A 131 15.21 5.39 -13.63
C GLU A 131 14.76 5.92 -12.25
N TYR A 132 13.85 6.90 -12.23
CA TYR A 132 13.26 7.49 -11.02
C TYR A 132 12.03 6.74 -10.52
N SER A 133 11.89 5.45 -10.82
CA SER A 133 10.77 4.61 -10.43
C SER A 133 11.27 3.31 -9.76
N GLY A 134 10.47 2.71 -8.89
CA GLY A 134 10.86 1.53 -8.10
C GLY A 134 9.68 0.64 -7.73
N ASN A 135 9.94 -0.60 -7.30
CA ASN A 135 8.90 -1.61 -7.10
C ASN A 135 7.99 -1.76 -8.34
N ALA A 136 8.56 -1.96 -9.51
CA ALA A 136 7.85 -1.80 -10.78
C ALA A 136 8.33 -2.72 -11.88
N GLU A 137 7.49 -2.98 -12.86
CA GLU A 137 7.80 -3.82 -14.01
C GLU A 137 7.29 -3.18 -15.31
N ASP A 138 8.06 -3.31 -16.39
CA ASP A 138 7.66 -2.88 -17.75
C ASP A 138 7.20 -1.40 -17.79
N LEU A 139 8.04 -0.49 -17.30
CA LEU A 139 7.77 0.95 -17.34
C LEU A 139 8.48 1.64 -18.50
N LYS A 140 7.81 2.62 -19.10
CA LYS A 140 8.36 3.44 -20.18
C LYS A 140 8.02 4.91 -19.99
N ASN A 141 9.03 5.77 -19.99
CA ASN A 141 8.90 7.21 -19.76
C ASN A 141 8.13 7.57 -18.47
N CYS A 142 8.36 6.79 -17.41
CA CYS A 142 7.67 6.94 -16.13
C CYS A 142 8.56 7.59 -15.07
N TYR A 143 8.03 8.59 -14.35
CA TYR A 143 8.78 9.36 -13.37
C TYR A 143 8.14 9.32 -11.98
N LEU A 144 8.88 8.84 -10.97
CA LEU A 144 8.36 8.66 -9.59
C LEU A 144 7.08 7.82 -9.57
N CYS A 145 7.07 6.73 -10.34
CA CYS A 145 6.02 5.72 -10.31
C CYS A 145 6.45 4.55 -9.43
N PHE A 146 5.58 4.14 -8.51
CA PHE A 146 5.86 3.05 -7.57
C PHE A 146 4.73 2.03 -7.56
N ASN A 147 5.06 0.76 -7.33
CA ASN A 147 4.08 -0.34 -7.34
C ASN A 147 3.27 -0.32 -8.66
N SER A 148 3.95 -0.18 -9.78
CA SER A 148 3.32 0.11 -11.08
C SER A 148 3.83 -0.86 -12.13
N ASN A 149 2.93 -1.41 -12.95
CA ASN A 149 3.28 -2.39 -13.98
C ASN A 149 2.72 -2.00 -15.35
N HIS A 150 3.48 -2.26 -16.41
CA HIS A 150 3.04 -2.05 -17.81
C HIS A 150 2.46 -0.66 -18.09
N SER A 151 3.04 0.39 -17.49
CA SER A 151 2.55 1.76 -17.62
C SER A 151 3.51 2.63 -18.43
N GLU A 152 2.94 3.50 -19.26
CA GLU A 152 3.67 4.38 -20.18
C GLU A 152 3.35 5.85 -19.91
N ASP A 153 4.35 6.72 -20.05
CA ASP A 153 4.20 8.18 -19.98
C ASP A 153 3.53 8.68 -18.67
N CYS A 154 3.69 7.99 -17.55
CA CYS A 154 3.07 8.34 -16.27
C CYS A 154 4.02 9.06 -15.30
N ALA A 155 3.49 9.90 -14.40
CA ALA A 155 4.33 10.59 -13.41
C ALA A 155 3.66 10.76 -12.04
N TYR A 156 4.43 10.58 -10.96
CA TYR A 156 3.97 10.73 -9.57
C TYR A 156 2.82 9.79 -9.17
N CYS A 157 2.80 8.59 -9.74
CA CYS A 157 1.73 7.61 -9.57
C CYS A 157 2.11 6.46 -8.62
N HIS A 158 1.12 5.89 -7.93
CA HIS A 158 1.30 4.76 -7.02
C HIS A 158 0.24 3.69 -7.25
N GLY A 159 0.62 2.42 -7.43
CA GLY A 159 -0.38 1.38 -7.73
C GLY A 159 -1.00 1.61 -9.10
N THR A 160 -0.18 1.70 -10.15
CA THR A 160 -0.63 2.09 -11.49
C THR A 160 -0.30 1.02 -12.49
N ASP A 161 -1.34 0.35 -12.98
CA ASP A 161 -1.18 -0.81 -13.85
C ASP A 161 -1.82 -0.55 -15.22
N PHE A 162 -1.13 -0.93 -16.30
CA PHE A 162 -1.63 -0.85 -17.67
C PHE A 162 -2.17 0.54 -18.06
N SER A 163 -1.58 1.61 -17.53
CA SER A 163 -2.11 2.97 -17.70
C SER A 163 -1.16 3.82 -18.54
N ASN A 164 -1.72 4.83 -19.21
CA ASN A 164 -0.99 5.63 -20.18
C ASN A 164 -1.23 7.14 -19.95
N ASN A 165 -0.16 7.92 -19.90
CA ASN A 165 -0.23 9.38 -19.78
C ASN A 165 -1.08 9.84 -18.57
N CYS A 166 -0.87 9.21 -17.40
CA CYS A 166 -1.57 9.53 -16.15
C CYS A 166 -0.59 10.20 -15.18
N ILE A 167 -1.01 11.29 -14.53
CA ILE A 167 -0.16 12.05 -13.63
C ILE A 167 -0.86 12.23 -12.28
N ASP A 168 -0.12 12.08 -11.18
CA ASP A 168 -0.65 12.30 -9.83
C ASP A 168 -1.84 11.37 -9.48
N ASP A 169 -1.80 10.11 -9.92
CA ASP A 169 -2.87 9.17 -9.63
C ASP A 169 -2.45 8.13 -8.58
N SER A 170 -3.43 7.45 -7.98
CA SER A 170 -3.16 6.39 -7.00
C SER A 170 -4.18 5.26 -7.09
N HIS A 171 -3.71 4.02 -7.18
CA HIS A 171 -4.51 2.80 -7.33
C HIS A 171 -5.40 2.88 -8.58
N ILE A 172 -4.77 3.03 -9.75
CA ILE A 172 -5.48 3.11 -11.03
C ILE A 172 -5.08 1.94 -11.94
N GLN A 173 -6.02 1.47 -12.75
CA GLN A 173 -5.80 0.38 -13.68
C GLN A 173 -6.45 0.66 -15.03
N LYS A 174 -5.72 0.45 -16.12
CA LYS A 174 -6.23 0.65 -17.50
C LYS A 174 -6.77 2.06 -17.73
N CYS A 175 -6.13 3.07 -17.17
CA CYS A 175 -6.58 4.45 -17.28
C CYS A 175 -5.71 5.23 -18.27
N GLU A 176 -6.30 6.23 -18.91
CA GLU A 176 -5.59 7.10 -19.86
C GLU A 176 -5.92 8.58 -19.62
N ARG A 177 -4.89 9.44 -19.64
CA ARG A 177 -5.04 10.90 -19.46
C ARG A 177 -5.73 11.30 -18.15
N CYS A 178 -5.56 10.54 -17.08
CA CYS A 178 -6.14 10.84 -15.77
C CYS A 178 -5.21 11.76 -14.95
N TYR A 179 -5.81 12.49 -14.00
CA TYR A 179 -5.05 13.39 -13.12
C TYR A 179 -5.62 13.49 -11.71
N GLY A 180 -4.78 13.37 -10.70
CA GLY A 180 -5.15 13.71 -9.33
C GLY A 180 -6.21 12.79 -8.70
N SER A 181 -6.41 11.59 -9.24
CA SER A 181 -7.50 10.69 -8.88
C SER A 181 -7.06 9.54 -7.98
N PHE A 182 -8.04 8.87 -7.35
CA PHE A 182 -7.81 7.70 -6.50
C PHE A 182 -8.78 6.57 -6.84
N TRP A 183 -8.28 5.35 -6.97
CA TRP A 183 -9.11 4.16 -7.20
C TRP A 183 -9.91 4.22 -8.49
N LEU A 184 -9.22 4.17 -9.64
CA LEU A 184 -9.87 4.19 -10.96
C LEU A 184 -9.68 2.88 -11.72
N THR A 185 -10.69 2.49 -12.46
CA THR A 185 -10.58 1.37 -13.41
C THR A 185 -11.10 1.79 -14.78
N ASN A 186 -10.37 1.46 -15.84
CA ASN A 186 -10.82 1.58 -17.23
C ASN A 186 -11.39 2.97 -17.57
N SER A 187 -10.71 4.04 -17.13
CA SER A 187 -11.24 5.41 -17.21
C SER A 187 -10.37 6.33 -18.06
N TYR A 188 -11.01 7.26 -18.75
CA TYR A 188 -10.38 8.21 -19.67
C TYR A 188 -10.67 9.65 -19.24
N ARG A 189 -9.64 10.51 -19.18
CA ARG A 189 -9.78 11.94 -18.78
C ARG A 189 -10.64 12.11 -17.52
N THR A 190 -10.32 11.30 -16.51
CA THR A 190 -11.02 11.33 -15.23
C THR A 190 -10.13 12.02 -14.21
N HIS A 191 -10.58 13.18 -13.74
CA HIS A 191 -9.76 14.12 -12.97
C HIS A 191 -10.34 14.33 -11.57
N PHE A 192 -9.47 14.32 -10.56
CA PHE A 192 -9.80 14.53 -9.14
C PHE A 192 -10.97 13.69 -8.63
N SER A 193 -11.15 12.50 -9.21
CA SER A 193 -12.28 11.63 -8.94
C SER A 193 -11.84 10.41 -8.13
N VAL A 194 -12.79 9.80 -7.42
CA VAL A 194 -12.51 8.79 -6.41
C VAL A 194 -13.41 7.59 -6.64
N GLN A 195 -12.84 6.39 -6.72
CA GLN A 195 -13.61 5.14 -6.83
C GLN A 195 -14.48 5.09 -8.10
N CYS A 196 -14.00 5.61 -9.23
CA CYS A 196 -14.76 5.61 -10.48
C CYS A 196 -14.30 4.51 -11.43
N ASP A 197 -15.26 3.84 -12.06
CA ASP A 197 -15.02 2.73 -12.99
C ASP A 197 -15.67 3.03 -14.35
N ASP A 198 -14.99 2.70 -15.45
CA ASP A 198 -15.52 2.84 -16.82
C ASP A 198 -15.98 4.28 -17.15
N CYS A 199 -15.30 5.31 -16.62
CA CYS A 199 -15.73 6.71 -16.77
C CYS A 199 -14.95 7.47 -17.85
N THR A 200 -15.59 8.46 -18.47
CA THR A 200 -14.99 9.31 -19.53
C THR A 200 -15.30 10.78 -19.32
N ASP A 201 -14.29 11.66 -19.32
CA ASP A 201 -14.46 13.10 -19.12
C ASP A 201 -15.23 13.42 -17.82
N VAL A 202 -14.79 12.81 -16.71
CA VAL A 202 -15.43 12.96 -15.39
C VAL A 202 -14.54 13.75 -14.46
N TRP A 203 -15.13 14.70 -13.75
CA TRP A 203 -14.44 15.60 -12.83
C TRP A 203 -15.05 15.53 -11.44
N PHE A 204 -14.19 15.51 -10.42
CA PHE A 204 -14.62 15.63 -9.02
C PHE A 204 -15.83 14.74 -8.67
N SER A 205 -15.87 13.50 -9.18
CA SER A 205 -16.96 12.57 -8.89
C SER A 205 -16.50 11.41 -8.02
N LYS A 206 -17.43 10.82 -7.26
CA LYS A 206 -17.15 9.74 -6.32
C LYS A 206 -18.05 8.53 -6.58
N ASP A 207 -17.46 7.35 -6.65
CA ASP A 207 -18.20 6.09 -6.80
C ASP A 207 -19.15 6.16 -8.00
N CYS A 208 -18.66 6.62 -9.15
CA CYS A 208 -19.42 6.65 -10.41
C CYS A 208 -18.98 5.51 -11.31
N ARG A 209 -19.94 4.88 -12.02
CA ARG A 209 -19.63 3.79 -12.95
C ARG A 209 -20.25 4.01 -14.32
N GLY A 210 -19.45 3.85 -15.38
CA GLY A 210 -19.94 3.99 -16.75
C GLY A 210 -20.44 5.40 -17.10
N CYS A 211 -20.03 6.42 -16.35
CA CYS A 211 -20.51 7.79 -16.51
C CYS A 211 -19.66 8.56 -17.53
N SER A 212 -20.28 9.52 -18.24
CA SER A 212 -19.56 10.37 -19.19
C SER A 212 -19.94 11.84 -19.06
N SER A 213 -18.97 12.75 -19.12
CA SER A 213 -19.23 14.19 -18.98
C SER A 213 -20.02 14.50 -17.70
N CYS A 214 -19.47 14.13 -16.54
CA CYS A 214 -20.09 14.35 -15.23
C CYS A 214 -19.16 15.18 -14.33
N PHE A 215 -19.75 16.00 -13.47
CA PHE A 215 -19.02 16.86 -12.54
C PHE A 215 -19.62 16.79 -11.13
N GLY A 216 -18.78 16.58 -10.11
CA GLY A 216 -19.25 16.68 -8.72
C GLY A 216 -20.17 15.54 -8.27
N CYS A 217 -20.40 14.52 -9.10
CA CYS A 217 -21.44 13.52 -8.88
C CYS A 217 -21.04 12.46 -7.84
N ALA A 218 -22.03 11.77 -7.29
CA ALA A 218 -21.84 10.65 -6.36
C ALA A 218 -22.76 9.48 -6.73
N ASN A 219 -22.27 8.25 -6.70
CA ASN A 219 -23.07 7.02 -6.79
C ASN A 219 -23.83 6.80 -8.12
N LEU A 220 -23.50 7.55 -9.18
CA LEU A 220 -24.17 7.44 -10.48
C LEU A 220 -23.70 6.24 -11.30
N ARG A 221 -24.57 5.72 -12.15
CA ARG A 221 -24.40 4.57 -13.04
C ARG A 221 -24.92 4.93 -14.43
N LEU A 222 -24.06 4.83 -15.45
CA LEU A 222 -24.44 4.99 -16.86
C LEU A 222 -25.08 6.35 -17.22
N GLN A 223 -24.85 7.38 -16.39
CA GLN A 223 -25.39 8.73 -16.60
C GLN A 223 -24.41 9.62 -17.39
N LYS A 224 -24.95 10.71 -17.96
CA LYS A 224 -24.15 11.69 -18.70
C LYS A 224 -24.64 13.11 -18.53
N TYR A 225 -23.76 14.10 -18.67
CA TYR A 225 -24.11 15.52 -18.53
C TYR A 225 -24.76 15.85 -17.18
N CYS A 226 -24.24 15.27 -16.11
CA CYS A 226 -24.72 15.51 -14.75
C CYS A 226 -23.77 16.43 -13.99
N ILE A 227 -24.33 17.36 -13.22
CA ILE A 227 -23.60 18.17 -12.25
C ILE A 227 -24.26 17.99 -10.89
N PHE A 228 -23.52 17.47 -9.90
CA PHE A 228 -24.04 17.14 -8.56
C PHE A 228 -25.32 16.29 -8.62
N ASN A 229 -25.28 15.23 -9.43
CA ASN A 229 -26.40 14.31 -9.73
C ASN A 229 -27.63 14.94 -10.41
N VAL A 230 -27.56 16.21 -10.84
CA VAL A 230 -28.62 16.84 -11.63
C VAL A 230 -28.30 16.68 -13.11
N GLN A 231 -29.24 16.11 -13.87
CA GLN A 231 -29.16 15.94 -15.31
C GLN A 231 -29.38 17.28 -16.03
N TYR A 232 -28.51 17.58 -17.01
CA TYR A 232 -28.64 18.74 -17.90
C TYR A 232 -28.73 18.32 -19.37
N SER A 233 -29.17 19.24 -20.23
CA SER A 233 -28.86 19.14 -21.66
C SER A 233 -27.36 19.31 -21.88
N ARG A 234 -26.87 18.89 -23.05
CA ARG A 234 -25.45 18.99 -23.39
C ARG A 234 -24.98 20.45 -23.39
N GLU A 235 -25.75 21.33 -24.03
CA GLU A 235 -25.41 22.74 -24.19
C GLU A 235 -25.39 23.47 -22.83
N GLU A 236 -26.34 23.14 -21.94
CA GLU A 236 -26.37 23.70 -20.58
C GLU A 236 -25.22 23.17 -19.72
N TYR A 237 -24.88 21.88 -19.86
CA TYR A 237 -23.73 21.28 -19.18
C TYR A 237 -22.43 21.97 -19.59
N GLU A 238 -22.16 22.08 -20.89
CA GLU A 238 -20.95 22.71 -21.43
C GLU A 238 -20.80 24.15 -20.91
N LYS A 239 -21.88 24.94 -20.96
CA LYS A 239 -21.90 26.31 -20.42
C LYS A 239 -21.58 26.34 -18.91
N LYS A 240 -22.18 25.44 -18.13
CA LYS A 240 -21.96 25.39 -16.68
C LYS A 240 -20.53 24.96 -16.33
N ILE A 241 -19.94 24.07 -17.11
CA ILE A 241 -18.54 23.67 -16.93
C ILE A 241 -17.59 24.84 -17.16
N GLU A 242 -17.82 25.63 -18.21
CA GLU A 242 -17.03 26.85 -18.47
C GLU A 242 -17.12 27.85 -17.30
N GLU A 243 -18.32 28.04 -16.73
CA GLU A 243 -18.55 28.92 -15.57
C GLU A 243 -17.76 28.49 -14.31
N ILE A 244 -17.38 27.22 -14.18
CA ILE A 244 -16.62 26.71 -13.02
C ILE A 244 -15.14 27.11 -13.09
N GLN A 245 -14.60 27.35 -14.29
CA GLN A 245 -13.20 27.76 -14.54
C GLN A 245 -12.16 26.73 -14.04
N LEU A 246 -12.32 25.47 -14.45
CA LEU A 246 -11.44 24.36 -14.03
C LEU A 246 -9.98 24.49 -14.52
N ASP A 247 -9.76 25.35 -15.50
CA ASP A 247 -8.47 25.79 -16.04
C ASP A 247 -7.68 26.71 -15.10
N THR A 248 -8.33 27.26 -14.08
CA THR A 248 -7.70 28.12 -13.07
C THR A 248 -7.49 27.40 -11.74
N TRP A 249 -6.44 27.74 -11.01
CA TRP A 249 -6.19 27.18 -9.68
C TRP A 249 -7.32 27.51 -8.71
N HIS A 250 -7.80 28.77 -8.70
CA HIS A 250 -8.92 29.16 -7.83
C HIS A 250 -10.23 28.43 -8.19
N GLY A 251 -10.56 28.27 -9.48
CA GLY A 251 -11.73 27.52 -9.91
C GLY A 251 -11.67 26.06 -9.46
N LEU A 252 -10.51 25.43 -9.60
CA LEU A 252 -10.25 24.07 -9.15
C LEU A 252 -10.38 23.91 -7.62
N GLN A 253 -9.91 24.88 -6.83
CA GLN A 253 -10.11 24.85 -5.38
C GLN A 253 -11.58 24.97 -4.98
N ARG A 254 -12.35 25.87 -5.63
CA ARG A 254 -13.80 25.99 -5.39
C ARG A 254 -14.54 24.70 -5.75
N ALA A 255 -14.20 24.10 -6.90
CA ALA A 255 -14.75 22.83 -7.36
C ALA A 255 -14.51 21.70 -6.35
N LYS A 256 -13.27 21.55 -5.86
CA LYS A 256 -12.91 20.56 -4.84
C LYS A 256 -13.78 20.68 -3.59
N VAL A 257 -13.88 21.89 -3.02
CA VAL A 257 -14.67 22.12 -1.80
C VAL A 257 -16.16 21.80 -2.00
N ALA A 258 -16.73 22.19 -3.15
CA ALA A 258 -18.13 21.90 -3.47
C ALA A 258 -18.39 20.39 -3.63
N ALA A 259 -17.51 19.68 -4.34
CA ALA A 259 -17.61 18.24 -4.54
C ALA A 259 -17.45 17.45 -3.23
N GLU A 260 -16.42 17.75 -2.42
CA GLU A 260 -16.22 17.07 -1.13
C GLU A 260 -17.40 17.28 -0.16
N LYS A 261 -18.04 18.45 -0.21
CA LYS A 261 -19.27 18.70 0.55
C LYS A 261 -20.39 17.79 0.05
N PHE A 262 -20.65 17.79 -1.26
CA PHE A 262 -21.71 16.97 -1.86
C PHE A 262 -21.50 15.47 -1.57
N TRP A 263 -20.27 14.97 -1.66
CA TRP A 263 -19.96 13.57 -1.37
C TRP A 263 -20.28 13.15 0.07
N LYS A 264 -20.15 14.06 1.05
CA LYS A 264 -20.48 13.79 2.46
C LYS A 264 -21.99 13.77 2.72
N GLU A 265 -22.76 14.43 1.86
CA GLU A 265 -24.22 14.46 1.89
C GLU A 265 -24.83 13.23 1.20
N ASN A 266 -24.03 12.40 0.53
CA ASN A 266 -24.47 11.18 -0.14
C ASN A 266 -24.00 9.92 0.60
N PRO A 267 -24.78 8.82 0.57
CA PRO A 267 -24.41 7.58 1.23
C PRO A 267 -23.19 6.92 0.58
N CYS A 268 -22.37 6.27 1.39
CA CYS A 268 -21.26 5.42 0.97
C CYS A 268 -21.56 3.97 1.38
N LYS A 269 -21.13 2.99 0.58
CA LYS A 269 -21.22 1.59 0.97
C LYS A 269 -20.27 1.30 2.14
N TYR A 270 -20.68 0.44 3.08
CA TYR A 270 -19.85 0.07 4.24
C TYR A 270 -18.50 -0.59 3.90
N ILE A 271 -18.41 -1.17 2.72
CA ILE A 271 -17.20 -1.82 2.19
C ILE A 271 -17.04 -1.42 0.72
N GLN A 272 -15.83 -1.06 0.30
CA GLN A 272 -15.47 -1.02 -1.11
C GLN A 272 -15.18 -2.44 -1.58
N GLY A 273 -15.87 -2.91 -2.62
CA GLY A 273 -15.73 -4.30 -3.02
C GLY A 273 -16.96 -4.87 -3.72
N VAL A 274 -16.79 -5.91 -4.51
CA VAL A 274 -17.90 -6.59 -5.20
C VAL A 274 -17.70 -8.10 -5.22
N GLN A 275 -18.82 -8.84 -5.27
CA GLN A 275 -18.87 -10.29 -5.46
C GLN A 275 -18.03 -11.07 -4.44
N ASN A 276 -18.37 -10.94 -3.16
CA ASN A 276 -17.67 -11.62 -2.09
C ASN A 276 -18.58 -12.59 -1.34
N ASP A 277 -17.98 -13.64 -0.78
CA ASP A 277 -18.66 -14.65 0.04
C ASP A 277 -17.93 -14.80 1.38
N ASN A 278 -18.64 -14.54 2.49
CA ASN A 278 -18.10 -14.62 3.85
C ASN A 278 -16.79 -13.83 4.04
N VAL A 279 -16.86 -12.50 3.87
CA VAL A 279 -15.71 -11.61 4.01
C VAL A 279 -15.92 -10.53 5.06
N GLN A 280 -14.82 -10.15 5.71
CA GLN A 280 -14.70 -9.04 6.64
C GLN A 280 -13.42 -8.28 6.30
N GLY A 281 -13.51 -6.97 6.09
CA GLY A 281 -12.37 -6.16 5.64
C GLY A 281 -12.79 -4.99 4.75
N GLU A 282 -11.85 -4.51 3.94
CA GLU A 282 -12.05 -3.33 3.10
C GLU A 282 -11.28 -3.47 1.76
N TYR A 283 -11.83 -2.88 0.69
CA TYR A 283 -11.38 -3.05 -0.70
C TYR A 283 -11.30 -4.52 -1.19
N ILE A 284 -12.22 -5.37 -0.73
CA ILE A 284 -12.22 -6.80 -1.05
C ILE A 284 -13.09 -7.06 -2.28
N THR A 285 -12.57 -7.74 -3.30
CA THR A 285 -13.33 -8.06 -4.51
C THR A 285 -13.10 -9.49 -4.97
N HIS A 286 -14.15 -10.15 -5.48
CA HIS A 286 -14.12 -11.52 -6.02
C HIS A 286 -13.52 -12.56 -5.06
N SER A 287 -13.71 -12.39 -3.75
CA SER A 287 -12.99 -13.16 -2.74
C SER A 287 -13.91 -13.95 -1.81
N LYS A 288 -13.36 -15.00 -1.20
CA LYS A 288 -14.11 -15.91 -0.33
C LYS A 288 -13.39 -16.20 0.99
N ASN A 289 -14.11 -16.27 2.10
CA ASN A 289 -13.56 -16.64 3.42
C ASN A 289 -12.37 -15.77 3.84
N VAL A 290 -12.54 -14.44 3.73
CA VAL A 290 -11.49 -13.47 4.11
C VAL A 290 -11.85 -12.84 5.44
N GLN A 291 -11.02 -13.01 6.46
CA GLN A 291 -11.25 -12.44 7.79
C GLN A 291 -10.24 -11.32 8.09
N LYS A 292 -10.75 -10.08 8.15
CA LYS A 292 -10.08 -8.78 8.36
C LYS A 292 -9.10 -8.33 7.26
N GLY A 293 -9.41 -8.62 6.00
CA GLY A 293 -8.61 -8.29 4.81
C GLY A 293 -8.44 -6.79 4.50
N TYR A 294 -7.37 -6.37 3.80
CA TYR A 294 -7.20 -4.99 3.28
C TYR A 294 -5.96 -4.76 2.39
N ILE A 295 -5.89 -4.79 1.06
CA ILE A 295 -6.77 -4.55 -0.08
C ILE A 295 -6.56 -5.77 -0.98
N ILE A 296 -7.59 -6.60 -1.16
CA ILE A 296 -7.43 -7.98 -1.64
C ILE A 296 -8.38 -8.28 -2.80
N ARG A 297 -7.86 -8.86 -3.88
CA ARG A 297 -8.59 -9.21 -5.10
C ARG A 297 -8.46 -10.70 -5.38
N GLU A 298 -9.57 -11.36 -5.69
CA GLU A 298 -9.62 -12.74 -6.21
C GLU A 298 -8.85 -13.76 -5.36
N CYS A 299 -8.96 -13.66 -4.03
CA CYS A 299 -8.28 -14.56 -3.10
C CYS A 299 -9.27 -15.36 -2.24
N GLN A 300 -8.79 -16.44 -1.64
CA GLN A 300 -9.62 -17.31 -0.82
C GLN A 300 -8.91 -17.75 0.47
N ASP A 301 -9.68 -17.97 1.53
CA ASP A 301 -9.18 -18.53 2.80
C ASP A 301 -7.99 -17.72 3.35
N LEU A 302 -8.26 -16.46 3.69
CA LEU A 302 -7.26 -15.52 4.19
C LEU A 302 -7.64 -15.00 5.58
N ARG A 303 -6.65 -14.81 6.46
CA ARG A 303 -6.92 -14.42 7.84
C ARG A 303 -5.94 -13.41 8.40
N TYR A 304 -6.35 -12.15 8.49
CA TYR A 304 -5.55 -10.95 8.78
C TYR A 304 -4.41 -10.66 7.77
N VAL A 305 -4.61 -11.04 6.50
CA VAL A 305 -3.83 -10.52 5.37
C VAL A 305 -4.25 -9.08 5.14
N GLN A 306 -3.31 -8.14 5.11
CA GLN A 306 -3.63 -6.80 4.61
C GLN A 306 -3.52 -6.85 3.09
N TYR A 307 -2.32 -6.73 2.54
CA TYR A 307 -2.16 -6.55 1.09
C TYR A 307 -2.04 -7.88 0.32
N SER A 308 -2.96 -8.11 -0.62
CA SER A 308 -2.90 -9.19 -1.63
C SER A 308 -3.69 -8.80 -2.88
N GLN A 309 -3.14 -7.88 -3.67
CA GLN A 309 -3.84 -7.25 -4.80
C GLN A 309 -3.73 -8.02 -6.13
N VAL A 310 -2.82 -8.99 -6.20
CA VAL A 310 -2.62 -9.84 -7.37
C VAL A 310 -3.23 -11.22 -7.09
N PRO A 311 -4.19 -11.70 -7.91
CA PRO A 311 -4.78 -13.03 -7.77
C PRO A 311 -3.74 -14.16 -7.88
N SER A 312 -3.95 -15.39 -7.41
CA SER A 312 -5.10 -15.92 -6.65
C SER A 312 -4.61 -16.57 -5.35
N SER A 313 -4.05 -15.76 -4.44
CA SER A 313 -3.45 -16.26 -3.21
C SER A 313 -4.47 -16.93 -2.28
N LYS A 314 -4.02 -17.96 -1.56
CA LYS A 314 -4.87 -18.74 -0.64
C LYS A 314 -4.15 -19.28 0.58
N ASP A 315 -4.92 -19.69 1.59
CA ASP A 315 -4.39 -20.35 2.79
C ASP A 315 -3.30 -19.52 3.50
N CYS A 316 -3.50 -18.21 3.64
CA CYS A 316 -2.52 -17.31 4.25
C CYS A 316 -3.10 -16.61 5.48
N MET A 317 -2.26 -16.41 6.52
CA MET A 317 -2.66 -15.65 7.70
C MET A 317 -2.26 -14.19 7.51
N ASP A 318 -1.07 -13.72 7.88
CA ASP A 318 -0.82 -12.28 7.82
C ASP A 318 0.33 -11.89 6.88
N CYS A 319 0.10 -11.86 5.56
CA CYS A 319 1.12 -11.46 4.59
C CYS A 319 0.95 -9.99 4.14
N SER A 320 2.01 -9.17 4.10
CA SER A 320 1.92 -7.71 3.88
C SER A 320 2.98 -7.17 2.91
N ILE A 321 3.07 -7.72 1.70
CA ILE A 321 2.40 -7.31 0.46
C ILE A 321 2.68 -8.48 -0.48
N ALA A 322 1.69 -9.37 -0.62
CA ALA A 322 1.84 -10.67 -1.24
C ALA A 322 1.88 -10.63 -2.77
N GLY A 323 2.54 -11.61 -3.37
CA GLY A 323 2.47 -11.87 -4.82
C GLY A 323 1.27 -12.70 -5.26
N SER A 324 1.25 -12.97 -6.56
CA SER A 324 0.30 -13.90 -7.18
C SER A 324 0.48 -15.34 -6.66
N ASN A 325 -0.62 -16.10 -6.60
CA ASN A 325 -0.65 -17.55 -6.38
C ASN A 325 0.13 -18.04 -5.15
N ALA A 326 0.22 -17.22 -4.11
CA ALA A 326 0.93 -17.61 -2.90
C ALA A 326 0.06 -18.51 -2.01
N THR A 327 0.69 -19.51 -1.38
CA THR A 327 0.01 -20.48 -0.51
C THR A 327 0.76 -20.70 0.79
N LEU A 328 0.04 -21.00 1.87
CA LEU A 328 0.62 -21.36 3.16
C LEU A 328 1.66 -20.34 3.67
N MET A 329 1.30 -19.05 3.65
CA MET A 329 2.16 -17.98 4.18
C MET A 329 1.74 -17.54 5.59
N TYR A 330 2.72 -17.50 6.48
CA TYR A 330 2.58 -17.00 7.83
C TYR A 330 3.55 -15.84 8.10
N GLU A 331 2.98 -14.73 8.59
CA GLU A 331 3.68 -13.53 9.07
C GLU A 331 4.88 -13.13 8.20
N SER A 332 4.71 -13.05 6.89
CA SER A 332 5.75 -12.69 5.93
C SER A 332 5.44 -11.35 5.25
N SER A 333 6.46 -10.67 4.71
CA SER A 333 6.30 -9.35 4.09
C SER A 333 6.99 -9.31 2.75
N ILE A 334 6.29 -8.78 1.74
CA ILE A 334 6.84 -8.64 0.40
C ILE A 334 7.34 -10.01 -0.12
N CYS A 335 6.48 -11.02 -0.09
CA CYS A 335 6.79 -12.36 -0.58
C CYS A 335 5.69 -12.86 -1.49
N GLY A 336 6.01 -13.70 -2.47
CA GLY A 336 4.99 -14.30 -3.33
C GLY A 336 5.51 -14.71 -4.70
N TRP A 337 4.67 -14.51 -5.72
CA TRP A 337 4.83 -15.03 -7.08
C TRP A 337 4.99 -16.54 -7.02
N GLY A 338 3.91 -17.28 -6.74
CA GLY A 338 3.88 -18.74 -6.61
C GLY A 338 4.57 -19.31 -5.36
N ALA A 339 4.88 -18.47 -4.37
CA ALA A 339 5.52 -18.91 -3.14
C ALA A 339 4.64 -19.87 -2.32
N ALA A 340 5.26 -20.86 -1.67
CA ALA A 340 4.55 -21.85 -0.85
C ALA A 340 5.29 -22.15 0.46
N ASP A 341 4.55 -22.35 1.56
CA ASP A 341 5.12 -22.71 2.87
C ASP A 341 6.21 -21.72 3.33
N MET A 342 5.78 -20.50 3.61
CA MET A 342 6.66 -19.38 3.96
C MET A 342 6.37 -18.92 5.38
N LYS A 343 7.40 -18.81 6.21
CA LYS A 343 7.27 -18.33 7.59
C LYS A 343 8.30 -17.25 7.88
N PHE A 344 7.85 -16.13 8.39
CA PHE A 344 8.73 -15.05 8.86
C PHE A 344 9.72 -14.51 7.83
N CYS A 345 9.31 -14.39 6.56
CA CYS A 345 10.21 -14.00 5.46
C CYS A 345 10.00 -12.55 5.00
N VAL A 346 11.03 -11.96 4.42
CA VAL A 346 11.02 -10.60 3.85
C VAL A 346 11.59 -10.62 2.43
N GLU A 347 10.89 -10.04 1.45
CA GLU A 347 11.40 -9.82 0.09
C GLU A 347 11.83 -11.12 -0.62
N CYS A 348 11.03 -12.19 -0.54
CA CYS A 348 11.35 -13.49 -1.17
C CYS A 348 10.41 -13.84 -2.33
N TRP A 349 10.95 -14.07 -3.54
CA TRP A 349 10.13 -14.08 -4.77
C TRP A 349 10.55 -15.07 -5.87
N LEU A 350 9.58 -15.32 -6.76
CA LEU A 350 9.51 -16.27 -7.88
C LEU A 350 9.63 -17.75 -7.45
N GLU A 351 8.57 -18.23 -6.81
CA GLU A 351 8.31 -19.64 -6.53
C GLU A 351 9.31 -20.29 -5.56
N VAL A 352 9.76 -19.49 -4.59
CA VAL A 352 10.40 -20.00 -3.37
C VAL A 352 9.45 -20.92 -2.59
N ARG A 353 10.01 -21.91 -1.88
CA ARG A 353 9.20 -22.80 -1.02
C ARG A 353 9.91 -23.31 0.22
N ALA A 354 9.18 -23.54 1.32
CA ALA A 354 9.75 -24.04 2.57
C ALA A 354 10.89 -23.15 3.10
N LEU A 355 10.60 -21.85 3.24
CA LEU A 355 11.53 -20.86 3.78
C LEU A 355 11.07 -20.39 5.16
N GLU A 356 12.02 -20.31 6.09
CA GLU A 356 11.79 -19.74 7.42
C GLU A 356 12.86 -18.70 7.76
N TYR A 357 12.45 -17.54 8.28
CA TYR A 357 13.37 -16.47 8.70
C TYR A 357 14.33 -15.98 7.59
N CYS A 358 13.88 -15.98 6.33
CA CYS A 358 14.72 -15.58 5.20
C CYS A 358 14.47 -14.13 4.75
N MET A 359 15.49 -13.50 4.16
CA MET A 359 15.41 -12.13 3.63
C MET A 359 16.00 -12.01 2.21
N ASN A 360 15.29 -11.44 1.24
CA ASN A 360 15.83 -11.18 -0.11
C ASN A 360 16.26 -12.47 -0.85
N CYS A 361 15.56 -13.59 -0.66
CA CYS A 361 15.90 -14.88 -1.30
C CYS A 361 14.99 -15.17 -2.50
N TYR A 362 15.55 -15.65 -3.60
CA TYR A 362 14.86 -15.83 -4.87
C TYR A 362 15.03 -17.26 -5.42
N ALA A 363 13.99 -17.80 -6.05
CA ALA A 363 14.01 -19.10 -6.74
C ALA A 363 14.74 -20.21 -5.94
N SER A 364 14.39 -20.38 -4.67
CA SER A 364 15.11 -21.25 -3.72
C SER A 364 14.14 -22.04 -2.85
N SER A 365 14.58 -23.16 -2.30
CA SER A 365 13.78 -23.95 -1.36
C SER A 365 14.55 -24.35 -0.10
N ASP A 366 13.86 -24.78 0.94
CA ASP A 366 14.50 -25.41 2.11
C ASP A 366 15.61 -24.52 2.71
N LEU A 367 15.26 -23.27 3.04
CA LEU A 367 16.20 -22.32 3.64
C LEU A 367 15.75 -21.89 5.04
N PHE A 368 16.73 -21.72 5.93
CA PHE A 368 16.50 -21.24 7.28
C PHE A 368 17.46 -20.09 7.62
N GLY A 369 16.94 -18.90 7.93
CA GLY A 369 17.78 -17.75 8.32
C GLY A 369 18.68 -17.18 7.21
N CYS A 370 18.42 -17.52 5.94
CA CYS A 370 19.27 -17.10 4.83
C CYS A 370 18.95 -15.68 4.34
N THR A 371 19.90 -15.05 3.65
CA THR A 371 19.69 -13.76 2.99
C THR A 371 20.32 -13.72 1.59
N GLY A 372 19.67 -13.06 0.64
CA GLY A 372 20.24 -12.82 -0.69
C GLY A 372 20.47 -14.07 -1.54
N MET A 373 19.92 -15.23 -1.14
CA MET A 373 20.15 -16.49 -1.84
C MET A 373 19.41 -16.51 -3.19
N LYS A 374 20.00 -17.16 -4.19
CA LYS A 374 19.39 -17.43 -5.49
C LYS A 374 19.63 -18.88 -5.89
N ASN A 375 18.65 -19.55 -6.50
CA ASN A 375 18.78 -20.91 -7.04
C ASN A 375 19.43 -21.90 -6.07
N SER A 376 18.99 -21.90 -4.80
CA SER A 376 19.65 -22.62 -3.72
C SER A 376 18.68 -23.48 -2.91
N GLN A 377 19.23 -24.51 -2.26
CA GLN A 377 18.46 -25.40 -1.39
C GLN A 377 19.30 -25.95 -0.24
N TYR A 378 18.62 -26.30 0.86
CA TYR A 378 19.21 -26.85 2.10
C TYR A 378 20.30 -25.95 2.66
N CYS A 379 19.98 -24.66 2.87
CA CYS A 379 20.93 -23.70 3.39
C CYS A 379 20.48 -23.10 4.73
N ILE A 380 21.45 -22.88 5.61
CA ILE A 380 21.28 -22.22 6.90
C ILE A 380 22.33 -21.12 6.99
N LEU A 381 21.93 -19.88 7.27
CA LEU A 381 22.83 -18.71 7.29
C LEU A 381 23.75 -18.64 6.05
N ASN A 382 23.17 -18.83 4.85
CA ASN A 382 23.83 -18.90 3.54
C ASN A 382 24.81 -20.06 3.34
N LYS A 383 25.06 -20.90 4.35
CA LYS A 383 25.86 -22.10 4.19
C LYS A 383 24.99 -23.25 3.69
N GLN A 384 25.44 -23.94 2.65
CA GLN A 384 24.75 -25.11 2.09
C GLN A 384 25.14 -26.39 2.86
N TYR A 385 24.15 -27.24 3.12
CA TYR A 385 24.27 -28.52 3.81
C TYR A 385 23.71 -29.65 2.95
N THR A 386 23.98 -30.90 3.34
CA THR A 386 23.17 -32.01 2.80
C THR A 386 21.76 -31.94 3.37
N LYS A 387 20.81 -32.63 2.72
CA LYS A 387 19.43 -32.70 3.18
C LYS A 387 19.33 -33.21 4.61
N GLU A 388 20.05 -34.27 4.93
CA GLU A 388 20.01 -34.94 6.24
C GLU A 388 20.55 -34.01 7.33
N GLN A 389 21.65 -33.30 7.05
CA GLN A 389 22.23 -32.32 7.97
C GLN A 389 21.29 -31.14 8.21
N TYR A 390 20.63 -30.66 7.15
CA TYR A 390 19.64 -29.58 7.23
C TYR A 390 18.45 -30.01 8.11
N GLU A 391 17.87 -31.18 7.83
CA GLU A 391 16.74 -31.75 8.56
C GLU A 391 17.09 -32.03 10.04
N GLU A 392 18.35 -32.37 10.35
CA GLU A 392 18.81 -32.54 11.73
C GLU A 392 19.02 -31.19 12.45
N LEU A 393 19.54 -30.18 11.75
CA LEU A 393 19.98 -28.93 12.36
C LEU A 393 18.81 -27.96 12.60
N VAL A 394 17.82 -27.91 11.70
CA VAL A 394 16.67 -26.98 11.82
C VAL A 394 15.91 -27.15 13.14
N PRO A 395 15.50 -28.36 13.58
CA PRO A 395 14.84 -28.54 14.88
C PRO A 395 15.70 -28.07 16.07
N LYS A 396 17.03 -28.27 16.01
CA LYS A 396 17.96 -27.79 17.05
C LYS A 396 17.99 -26.27 17.10
N ILE A 397 17.96 -25.60 15.95
CA ILE A 397 17.90 -24.14 15.87
C ILE A 397 16.57 -23.62 16.42
N LYS A 398 15.44 -24.21 16.03
CA LYS A 398 14.11 -23.81 16.55
C LYS A 398 14.06 -23.91 18.07
N LYS A 399 14.54 -25.03 18.63
CA LYS A 399 14.67 -25.18 20.10
C LYS A 399 15.61 -24.13 20.72
N HIS A 400 16.75 -23.87 20.10
CA HIS A 400 17.67 -22.83 20.57
C HIS A 400 17.03 -21.43 20.55
N MET A 401 16.17 -21.11 19.58
CA MET A 401 15.43 -19.83 19.56
C MET A 401 14.44 -19.71 20.72
N ASP A 402 13.91 -20.82 21.23
CA ASP A 402 13.04 -20.83 22.41
C ASP A 402 13.83 -20.72 23.72
N ASP A 403 14.97 -21.42 23.81
CA ASP A 403 15.84 -21.47 24.99
C ASP A 403 16.69 -20.17 25.13
N MET A 404 17.11 -19.59 24.02
CA MET A 404 17.92 -18.36 23.93
C MET A 404 17.31 -17.38 22.91
N PRO A 405 16.15 -16.77 23.24
CA PRO A 405 15.48 -15.85 22.35
C PRO A 405 16.28 -14.57 22.13
N TYR A 406 16.02 -13.93 21.00
CA TYR A 406 16.48 -12.55 20.80
C TYR A 406 15.60 -11.61 21.64
N ILE A 407 16.23 -10.66 22.33
CA ILE A 407 15.54 -9.62 23.11
C ILE A 407 15.96 -8.28 22.52
N ASP A 408 14.98 -7.44 22.16
CA ASP A 408 15.29 -6.12 21.63
C ASP A 408 15.58 -5.08 22.71
N SER A 409 15.92 -3.86 22.28
CA SER A 409 16.19 -2.74 23.18
C SER A 409 15.00 -2.29 24.03
N GLN A 410 13.78 -2.74 23.71
CA GLN A 410 12.56 -2.46 24.45
C GLN A 410 12.15 -3.63 25.38
N GLY A 411 13.00 -4.66 25.50
CA GLY A 411 12.74 -5.83 26.33
C GLY A 411 11.69 -6.79 25.74
N ARG A 412 11.35 -6.67 24.45
CA ARG A 412 10.42 -7.57 23.76
C ARG A 412 11.17 -8.84 23.38
N VAL A 413 10.58 -9.99 23.68
CA VAL A 413 11.15 -11.32 23.45
C VAL A 413 10.72 -11.86 22.09
N TYR A 414 11.67 -12.40 21.32
CA TYR A 414 11.48 -12.97 19.99
C TYR A 414 11.96 -14.44 19.98
N LYS A 415 11.01 -15.34 20.22
CA LYS A 415 11.18 -16.81 20.14
C LYS A 415 10.94 -17.31 18.71
N TYR A 416 11.10 -18.62 18.50
CA TYR A 416 10.57 -19.23 17.27
C TYR A 416 9.07 -18.93 17.16
N GLY A 417 8.61 -18.57 15.97
CA GLY A 417 7.22 -18.16 15.74
C GLY A 417 6.97 -16.65 15.70
N GLU A 418 7.97 -15.83 16.01
CA GLU A 418 7.86 -14.36 15.93
C GLU A 418 8.57 -13.83 14.69
N PHE A 419 7.93 -12.90 13.96
CA PHE A 419 8.59 -12.15 12.88
C PHE A 419 9.73 -11.24 13.38
N PHE A 420 10.51 -10.72 12.43
CA PHE A 420 11.67 -9.88 12.71
C PHE A 420 11.33 -8.62 13.55
N PRO A 421 12.22 -8.24 14.49
CA PRO A 421 12.10 -7.00 15.24
C PRO A 421 12.05 -5.74 14.35
N PRO A 422 11.36 -4.67 14.77
CA PRO A 422 11.33 -3.38 14.05
C PRO A 422 12.71 -2.84 13.66
N GLN A 423 13.73 -2.97 14.52
CA GLN A 423 15.08 -2.47 14.24
C GLN A 423 15.83 -3.24 13.15
N PHE A 424 15.30 -4.40 12.72
CA PHE A 424 15.88 -5.14 11.60
C PHE A 424 15.56 -4.50 10.26
N SER A 425 14.53 -3.64 10.18
CA SER A 425 14.25 -2.91 8.95
C SER A 425 15.45 -2.01 8.58
N PRO A 426 15.89 -2.02 7.31
CA PRO A 426 16.89 -1.08 6.83
C PRO A 426 16.31 0.33 6.64
N LEU A 427 15.00 0.51 6.73
CA LEU A 427 14.31 1.75 6.42
C LEU A 427 14.00 2.56 7.68
N ALA A 428 14.00 3.88 7.54
CA ALA A 428 13.43 4.78 8.53
C ALA A 428 11.90 4.77 8.43
N TYR A 429 11.21 4.95 9.55
CA TYR A 429 9.75 4.83 9.68
C TYR A 429 8.99 5.60 8.60
N GLN A 430 9.39 6.85 8.41
CA GLN A 430 8.75 7.77 7.47
C GLN A 430 8.96 7.45 5.99
N HIS A 431 9.89 6.54 5.66
CA HIS A 431 10.12 6.07 4.29
C HIS A 431 9.35 4.78 3.97
N THR A 432 8.69 4.21 4.98
CA THR A 432 7.90 2.99 4.83
C THR A 432 6.43 3.32 4.55
N ILE A 433 5.60 2.30 4.28
CA ILE A 433 4.14 2.46 4.22
C ILE A 433 3.49 2.61 5.61
N ALA A 434 4.24 2.37 6.70
CA ALA A 434 3.70 2.39 8.07
C ALA A 434 3.02 3.71 8.48
N PRO A 435 3.56 4.92 8.19
CA PRO A 435 2.93 6.19 8.55
C PRO A 435 1.53 6.38 7.95
N GLU A 436 1.22 5.71 6.83
CA GLU A 436 -0.09 5.84 6.18
C GLU A 436 -1.22 5.15 6.95
N HIS A 437 -0.87 4.20 7.81
CA HIS A 437 -1.79 3.41 8.65
C HIS A 437 -1.63 3.68 10.14
N PHE A 438 -0.40 3.98 10.55
CA PHE A 438 0.00 4.22 11.92
C PHE A 438 0.82 5.51 11.98
N PRO A 439 0.21 6.70 11.88
CA PRO A 439 0.96 7.94 11.96
C PRO A 439 1.57 8.07 13.37
N LEU A 440 2.90 8.11 13.44
CA LEU A 440 3.67 8.25 14.68
C LEU A 440 4.57 9.48 14.63
N THR A 441 4.77 10.13 15.77
CA THR A 441 5.86 11.09 15.93
C THR A 441 7.22 10.38 15.95
N LYS A 442 8.30 11.15 15.82
CA LYS A 442 9.67 10.63 15.94
C LYS A 442 9.87 9.84 17.23
N GLU A 443 9.45 10.39 18.37
CA GLU A 443 9.62 9.80 19.69
C GLU A 443 8.83 8.50 19.80
N GLN A 444 7.60 8.48 19.28
CA GLN A 444 6.76 7.28 19.24
C GLN A 444 7.35 6.19 18.33
N ALA A 445 7.87 6.55 17.16
CA ALA A 445 8.52 5.60 16.25
C ALA A 445 9.79 5.00 16.88
N GLN A 446 10.59 5.81 17.57
CA GLN A 446 11.78 5.35 18.29
C GLN A 446 11.41 4.46 19.48
N ALA A 447 10.34 4.79 20.23
CA ALA A 447 9.82 3.93 21.30
C ALA A 447 9.28 2.58 20.76
N PHE A 448 8.75 2.57 19.55
CA PHE A 448 8.38 1.33 18.85
C PHE A 448 9.61 0.51 18.39
N GLY A 449 10.81 1.09 18.41
CA GLY A 449 12.06 0.47 17.94
C GLY A 449 12.33 0.66 16.45
N ALA A 450 11.61 1.56 15.78
CA ALA A 450 11.85 1.91 14.38
C ALA A 450 12.94 3.00 14.26
N LYS A 451 13.65 2.99 13.12
CA LYS A 451 14.61 4.03 12.78
C LYS A 451 13.89 5.31 12.36
N TRP A 452 14.54 6.46 12.52
CA TRP A 452 14.07 7.76 12.05
C TRP A 452 15.21 8.49 11.36
N GLN A 453 14.95 9.11 10.22
CA GLN A 453 15.90 9.96 9.50
C GLN A 453 15.44 11.41 9.49
N GLU A 454 16.34 12.35 9.77
CA GLU A 454 16.01 13.78 9.68
C GLU A 454 15.93 14.22 8.21
N PRO A 455 15.03 15.16 7.87
CA PRO A 455 14.98 15.77 6.54
C PRO A 455 16.31 16.43 6.18
N ASN A 456 16.71 16.36 4.91
CA ASN A 456 17.92 17.05 4.47
C ASN A 456 17.63 18.57 4.35
N PRO A 457 18.44 19.47 4.95
CA PRO A 457 18.23 20.91 4.87
C PRO A 457 18.14 21.47 3.44
N ASN A 458 18.82 20.83 2.48
CA ASN A 458 18.76 21.24 1.06
C ASN A 458 17.37 21.02 0.44
N GLU A 459 16.51 20.20 1.06
CA GLU A 459 15.11 20.01 0.65
C GLU A 459 14.27 21.29 0.77
N TYR A 460 14.80 22.40 1.30
CA TYR A 460 14.06 23.66 1.52
C TYR A 460 14.59 24.85 0.69
N GLN A 461 15.63 24.67 -0.11
CA GLN A 461 16.18 25.73 -0.97
C GLN A 461 15.27 25.98 -2.17
N THR A 462 14.78 27.21 -2.33
CA THR A 462 13.75 27.57 -3.32
C THR A 462 14.10 28.89 -4.01
N THR A 463 13.60 29.09 -5.22
CA THR A 463 13.79 30.33 -6.02
C THR A 463 12.52 31.15 -6.10
N ILE A 464 11.35 30.49 -6.06
CA ILE A 464 10.02 31.12 -6.03
C ILE A 464 9.11 30.40 -5.04
N THR A 465 7.98 31.01 -4.72
CA THR A 465 6.96 30.44 -3.84
C THR A 465 5.70 30.09 -4.61
N ALA A 466 4.95 29.09 -4.14
CA ALA A 466 3.76 28.57 -4.83
C ALA A 466 2.66 29.64 -5.06
N ASP A 467 2.59 30.68 -4.23
CA ASP A 467 1.66 31.80 -4.37
C ASP A 467 1.99 32.75 -5.53
N THR A 468 3.23 32.72 -6.04
CA THR A 468 3.62 33.48 -7.24
C THR A 468 3.29 32.79 -8.55
N LEU A 469 2.81 31.54 -8.51
CA LEU A 469 2.45 30.78 -9.71
C LEU A 469 1.18 31.35 -10.35
N PRO A 470 1.14 31.49 -11.69
CA PRO A 470 -0.01 32.05 -12.40
C PRO A 470 -1.24 31.18 -12.23
N ASP A 471 -2.42 31.81 -12.13
CA ASP A 471 -3.67 31.10 -11.84
C ASP A 471 -4.00 30.04 -12.91
N ALA A 472 -3.81 30.38 -14.19
CA ALA A 472 -3.94 29.49 -15.34
C ALA A 472 -2.58 29.00 -15.86
N VAL A 473 -2.53 27.84 -16.51
CA VAL A 473 -1.26 27.24 -17.00
C VAL A 473 -0.76 27.89 -18.28
N GLU A 474 -1.65 28.50 -19.06
CA GLU A 474 -1.36 29.22 -20.30
C GLU A 474 -0.50 30.47 -20.04
N ASP A 475 -0.64 31.05 -18.85
CA ASP A 475 0.14 32.18 -18.37
C ASP A 475 1.53 31.77 -17.83
N ALA A 476 1.80 30.47 -17.71
CA ALA A 476 3.08 29.97 -17.25
C ALA A 476 4.16 30.10 -18.33
N LYS A 477 5.22 30.83 -18.02
CA LYS A 477 6.41 30.93 -18.89
C LYS A 477 7.20 29.64 -18.82
N ASN A 478 7.83 29.26 -19.94
CA ASN A 478 8.72 28.08 -20.01
C ASN A 478 9.87 28.10 -18.99
N ASP A 479 10.25 29.26 -18.47
CA ASP A 479 11.26 29.38 -17.41
C ASP A 479 10.84 28.68 -16.11
N ILE A 480 9.55 28.35 -15.92
CA ILE A 480 9.07 27.56 -14.77
C ILE A 480 9.81 26.23 -14.59
N LEU A 481 10.31 25.63 -15.68
CA LEU A 481 11.10 24.39 -15.64
C LEU A 481 12.49 24.57 -15.00
N LYS A 482 12.97 25.81 -14.86
CA LYS A 482 14.24 26.15 -14.20
C LYS A 482 14.04 26.51 -12.73
N GLU A 483 12.82 26.85 -12.34
CA GLU A 483 12.50 27.30 -10.99
C GLU A 483 12.45 26.15 -9.98
N ILE A 484 12.71 26.49 -8.71
CA ILE A 484 12.58 25.62 -7.55
C ILE A 484 11.48 26.19 -6.67
N ILE A 485 10.33 25.53 -6.66
CA ILE A 485 9.11 26.06 -6.05
C ILE A 485 9.04 25.63 -4.59
N GLN A 486 8.74 26.57 -3.70
CA GLN A 486 8.39 26.27 -2.32
C GLN A 486 6.97 25.70 -2.25
N CYS A 487 6.83 24.46 -1.76
CA CYS A 487 5.54 23.83 -1.50
C CYS A 487 4.69 24.70 -0.56
N SER A 488 3.42 24.92 -0.92
CA SER A 488 2.50 25.72 -0.10
C SER A 488 2.24 25.11 1.28
N ASP A 489 2.33 23.78 1.41
CA ASP A 489 2.07 23.03 2.64
C ASP A 489 3.36 22.79 3.44
N CYS A 490 4.15 21.76 3.09
CA CYS A 490 5.32 21.36 3.87
C CYS A 490 6.57 22.23 3.69
N LYS A 491 6.52 23.29 2.87
CA LYS A 491 7.63 24.23 2.57
C LYS A 491 8.87 23.61 1.91
N ARG A 492 8.85 22.31 1.61
CA ARG A 492 9.90 21.64 0.82
C ARG A 492 9.90 22.13 -0.63
N ALA A 493 11.07 22.12 -1.22
CA ALA A 493 11.35 22.42 -2.61
C ALA A 493 10.83 21.32 -3.54
N TYR A 494 10.23 21.72 -4.66
CA TYR A 494 9.90 20.82 -5.76
C TYR A 494 10.08 21.53 -7.10
N ARG A 495 10.02 20.77 -8.19
CA ARG A 495 10.13 21.28 -9.56
C ARG A 495 9.02 20.68 -10.41
N ILE A 496 8.63 21.41 -11.45
CA ILE A 496 7.79 20.89 -12.53
C ILE A 496 8.71 20.27 -13.58
N ILE A 497 8.41 19.05 -14.00
CA ILE A 497 9.14 18.40 -15.09
C ILE A 497 8.52 18.72 -16.45
N PRO A 498 9.26 18.64 -17.57
CA PRO A 498 8.72 18.96 -18.90
C PRO A 498 7.45 18.17 -19.26
N GLN A 499 7.42 16.88 -18.95
CA GLN A 499 6.27 15.99 -19.18
C GLN A 499 5.02 16.43 -18.40
N GLU A 500 5.20 16.84 -17.14
CA GLU A 500 4.13 17.36 -16.29
C GLU A 500 3.58 18.69 -16.84
N LEU A 501 4.46 19.63 -17.20
CA LEU A 501 4.03 20.90 -17.80
C LEU A 501 3.25 20.67 -19.10
N GLN A 502 3.74 19.80 -19.98
CA GLN A 502 3.09 19.46 -21.24
C GLN A 502 1.70 18.86 -21.00
N PHE A 503 1.59 17.91 -20.08
CA PHE A 503 0.31 17.30 -19.73
C PHE A 503 -0.68 18.34 -19.19
N LEU A 504 -0.23 19.18 -18.25
CA LEU A 504 -1.05 20.23 -17.66
C LEU A 504 -1.58 21.20 -18.72
N GLN A 505 -0.74 21.61 -19.66
CA GLN A 505 -1.14 22.46 -20.80
C GLN A 505 -2.13 21.75 -21.74
N GLN A 506 -1.92 20.47 -22.04
CA GLN A 506 -2.83 19.71 -22.91
C GLN A 506 -4.22 19.52 -22.29
N MET A 507 -4.27 19.36 -20.96
CA MET A 507 -5.51 19.11 -20.22
C MET A 507 -6.15 20.40 -19.69
N ASN A 508 -5.57 21.58 -19.94
CA ASN A 508 -5.96 22.87 -19.36
C ASN A 508 -6.07 22.76 -17.82
N LEU A 509 -5.00 22.29 -17.17
CA LEU A 509 -4.91 22.14 -15.73
C LEU A 509 -3.88 23.10 -15.16
N PRO A 510 -4.18 23.82 -14.06
CA PRO A 510 -3.25 24.76 -13.47
C PRO A 510 -2.05 24.04 -12.83
N LEU A 511 -0.92 24.75 -12.73
CA LEU A 511 0.28 24.23 -12.05
C LEU A 511 -0.03 23.74 -10.61
N PRO A 512 0.60 22.68 -10.11
CA PRO A 512 0.44 22.28 -8.72
C PRO A 512 1.09 23.31 -7.78
N ARG A 513 0.44 23.57 -6.64
CA ARG A 513 0.97 24.45 -5.56
C ARG A 513 1.61 23.66 -4.42
N MET A 514 1.41 22.35 -4.43
CA MET A 514 1.95 21.39 -3.48
C MET A 514 2.97 20.49 -4.18
N CYS A 515 4.00 20.07 -3.45
CA CYS A 515 4.95 19.09 -3.94
C CYS A 515 4.29 17.70 -4.15
N PRO A 516 4.90 16.80 -4.94
CA PRO A 516 4.36 15.45 -5.20
C PRO A 516 3.96 14.68 -3.93
N ASP A 517 4.77 14.73 -2.87
CA ASP A 517 4.47 14.06 -1.60
C ASP A 517 3.17 14.58 -0.97
N CYS A 518 3.00 15.91 -0.88
CA CYS A 518 1.79 16.52 -0.31
C CYS A 518 0.56 16.23 -1.18
N ARG A 519 0.70 16.27 -2.52
CA ARG A 519 -0.37 15.88 -3.45
C ARG A 519 -0.81 14.44 -3.23
N ARG A 520 0.15 13.52 -3.07
CA ARG A 520 -0.10 12.11 -2.74
C ARG A 520 -0.80 11.95 -1.39
N THR A 521 -0.33 12.64 -0.35
CA THR A 521 -0.97 12.62 0.97
C THR A 521 -2.41 13.11 0.92
N GLU A 522 -2.71 14.17 0.16
CA GLU A 522 -4.09 14.63 -0.05
C GLU A 522 -4.95 13.55 -0.71
N ARG A 523 -4.46 12.90 -1.78
CA ARG A 523 -5.20 11.81 -2.45
C ARG A 523 -5.45 10.62 -1.53
N LEU A 524 -4.46 10.24 -0.72
CA LEU A 524 -4.57 9.10 0.19
C LEU A 524 -5.52 9.34 1.37
N LYS A 525 -6.05 10.56 1.56
CA LYS A 525 -7.16 10.81 2.50
C LYS A 525 -8.44 10.09 2.07
N TYR A 526 -8.63 9.86 0.76
CA TYR A 526 -9.77 9.12 0.22
C TYR A 526 -9.63 7.61 0.38
N ARG A 527 -8.43 7.12 0.73
CA ARG A 527 -8.20 5.72 1.01
C ARG A 527 -8.73 5.37 2.39
N ASN A 528 -9.79 4.57 2.43
CA ASN A 528 -10.27 3.90 3.63
C ASN A 528 -9.13 3.11 4.28
N LYS A 529 -9.09 2.99 5.61
CA LYS A 529 -7.96 2.38 6.33
C LYS A 529 -8.21 0.89 6.60
N SER A 530 -7.17 0.16 6.98
CA SER A 530 -7.26 -1.27 7.33
C SER A 530 -7.96 -1.53 8.67
N LYS A 531 -8.08 -0.52 9.53
CA LYS A 531 -8.74 -0.66 10.84
C LYS A 531 -10.26 -0.61 10.65
N LEU A 532 -10.94 -1.60 11.22
CA LEU A 532 -12.38 -1.74 11.16
C LEU A 532 -13.04 -1.34 12.49
N TYR A 533 -14.30 -0.94 12.42
CA TYR A 533 -15.15 -0.49 13.51
C TYR A 533 -16.55 -1.07 13.34
N GLU A 534 -17.17 -1.49 14.44
CA GLU A 534 -18.57 -1.88 14.45
C GLU A 534 -19.46 -0.64 14.22
N ARG A 535 -20.38 -0.73 13.26
CA ARG A 535 -21.37 0.30 12.96
C ARG A 535 -22.71 -0.31 12.60
N HIS A 536 -23.74 0.51 12.79
CA HIS A 536 -25.08 0.25 12.28
C HIS A 536 -25.26 0.96 10.94
N CYS A 537 -26.12 0.41 10.08
CA CYS A 537 -26.53 1.07 8.85
C CYS A 537 -27.13 2.45 9.14
N GLY A 538 -26.64 3.47 8.44
CA GLY A 538 -27.11 4.84 8.59
C GLY A 538 -28.47 5.13 7.96
N CYS A 539 -29.19 4.14 7.44
CA CYS A 539 -30.50 4.33 6.82
C CYS A 539 -31.62 4.33 7.86
N ALA A 540 -32.42 5.39 7.91
CA ALA A 540 -33.53 5.61 8.84
C ALA A 540 -34.89 5.70 8.12
N GLY A 541 -35.06 4.94 7.03
CA GLY A 541 -36.30 4.90 6.26
C GLY A 541 -36.32 5.93 5.14
N ALA A 542 -37.07 7.02 5.29
CA ALA A 542 -37.14 8.06 4.25
C ALA A 542 -35.86 8.92 4.14
N LYS A 543 -35.00 8.88 5.17
CA LYS A 543 -33.76 9.65 5.24
C LYS A 543 -32.65 8.83 5.88
N SER A 544 -31.43 9.31 5.72
CA SER A 544 -30.29 8.93 6.56
C SER A 544 -30.51 9.32 8.04
N ALA A 545 -29.84 8.64 8.96
CA ALA A 545 -29.96 8.83 10.40
C ALA A 545 -29.53 10.24 10.87
N ASN A 546 -28.61 10.89 10.13
CA ASN A 546 -28.23 12.28 10.38
C ASN A 546 -29.10 13.30 9.62
N GLY A 547 -30.08 12.83 8.84
CA GLY A 547 -31.04 13.65 8.10
C GLY A 547 -30.50 14.40 6.88
N LEU A 548 -29.23 14.20 6.50
CA LEU A 548 -28.58 14.94 5.42
C LEU A 548 -28.99 14.42 4.04
N TYR A 549 -29.13 13.10 3.90
CA TYR A 549 -29.57 12.45 2.67
C TYR A 549 -31.04 12.03 2.77
N ALA A 550 -31.82 12.32 1.72
CA ALA A 550 -33.16 11.79 1.51
C ALA A 550 -33.08 10.58 0.58
N ASN A 551 -33.58 9.43 1.04
CA ASN A 551 -33.52 8.20 0.25
C ASN A 551 -34.43 8.33 -0.98
N SER A 552 -33.92 7.88 -2.12
CA SER A 552 -34.59 8.00 -3.43
C SER A 552 -35.66 6.93 -3.63
N ALA A 553 -35.61 5.84 -2.87
CA ALA A 553 -36.60 4.77 -2.92
C ALA A 553 -36.89 4.18 -1.52
N GLU A 554 -37.97 3.42 -1.42
CA GLU A 554 -38.27 2.65 -0.22
C GLU A 554 -37.33 1.44 -0.09
N HIS A 555 -36.76 1.25 1.11
CA HIS A 555 -35.82 0.16 1.39
C HIS A 555 -36.56 -1.03 2.02
N PHE A 556 -35.88 -2.18 2.17
CA PHE A 556 -36.47 -3.43 2.68
C PHE A 556 -37.05 -3.34 4.12
N HIS A 557 -36.72 -2.29 4.86
CA HIS A 557 -37.19 -2.02 6.23
C HIS A 557 -38.24 -0.88 6.28
N ALA A 558 -38.80 -0.50 5.11
CA ALA A 558 -39.82 0.53 4.95
C ALA A 558 -39.46 1.84 5.70
N ALA A 559 -40.35 2.33 6.57
CA ALA A 559 -40.15 3.58 7.31
C ALA A 559 -39.25 3.45 8.55
N GLY A 560 -38.88 2.22 8.97
CA GLY A 560 -38.06 1.99 10.15
C GLY A 560 -36.58 2.23 9.92
N ALA A 561 -35.78 2.20 11.00
CA ALA A 561 -34.33 2.15 10.88
C ALA A 561 -33.86 0.78 10.38
N CYS A 562 -32.85 0.76 9.52
CA CYS A 562 -32.26 -0.48 9.03
C CYS A 562 -31.63 -1.27 10.20
N PRO A 563 -31.96 -2.56 10.38
CA PRO A 563 -31.45 -3.36 11.50
C PRO A 563 -30.03 -3.90 11.27
N ASN A 564 -29.43 -3.65 10.10
CA ASN A 564 -28.16 -4.26 9.74
C ASN A 564 -26.98 -3.60 10.49
N GLU A 565 -26.12 -4.45 11.04
CA GLU A 565 -24.84 -4.11 11.66
C GLU A 565 -23.70 -4.72 10.85
N PHE A 566 -22.53 -4.07 10.85
CA PHE A 566 -21.34 -4.51 10.13
C PHE A 566 -20.06 -3.92 10.73
N GLU A 567 -18.93 -4.56 10.43
CA GLU A 567 -17.62 -3.93 10.60
C GLU A 567 -17.27 -3.11 9.34
N THR A 568 -16.71 -1.92 9.52
CA THR A 568 -16.34 -1.03 8.41
C THR A 568 -15.10 -0.17 8.74
N SER A 569 -14.39 0.30 7.71
CA SER A 569 -13.26 1.22 7.85
C SER A 569 -13.67 2.67 8.20
N TYR A 570 -14.96 3.00 8.09
CA TYR A 570 -15.48 4.31 8.47
C TYR A 570 -15.59 4.42 9.98
N ALA A 571 -14.57 5.00 10.62
CA ALA A 571 -14.56 5.23 12.05
C ALA A 571 -15.80 6.04 12.54
N PRO A 572 -16.33 5.78 13.75
CA PRO A 572 -17.57 6.41 14.24
C PRO A 572 -17.57 7.94 14.23
N GLU A 573 -16.41 8.57 14.40
CA GLU A 573 -16.21 10.02 14.38
C GLU A 573 -16.25 10.64 12.98
N ARG A 574 -16.16 9.83 11.92
CA ARG A 574 -16.21 10.36 10.57
C ARG A 574 -17.65 10.69 10.15
N PRO A 575 -17.88 11.78 9.39
CA PRO A 575 -19.22 12.30 9.11
C PRO A 575 -19.96 11.56 7.99
N GLU A 576 -19.32 10.63 7.27
CA GLU A 576 -19.96 9.96 6.14
C GLU A 576 -21.18 9.14 6.56
N ILE A 577 -22.19 9.14 5.68
CA ILE A 577 -23.38 8.31 5.81
C ILE A 577 -23.02 6.93 5.29
N VAL A 578 -23.00 5.91 6.16
CA VAL A 578 -22.56 4.56 5.81
C VAL A 578 -23.74 3.62 5.73
N TYR A 579 -24.01 3.07 4.55
CA TYR A 579 -25.13 2.14 4.32
C TYR A 579 -24.62 0.70 4.19
N CYS A 580 -25.46 -0.26 4.64
CA CYS A 580 -25.28 -1.66 4.30
C CYS A 580 -25.41 -1.85 2.77
N GLU A 581 -24.92 -2.97 2.23
CA GLU A 581 -24.92 -3.19 0.78
C GLU A 581 -26.33 -3.13 0.18
N GLN A 582 -27.34 -3.69 0.84
CA GLN A 582 -28.70 -3.68 0.33
C GLN A 582 -29.28 -2.27 0.24
N CYS A 583 -29.16 -1.46 1.31
CA CYS A 583 -29.63 -0.07 1.31
C CYS A 583 -28.84 0.80 0.31
N TYR A 584 -27.53 0.60 0.22
CA TYR A 584 -26.68 1.34 -0.72
C TYR A 584 -27.06 1.02 -2.18
N ASN A 585 -27.25 -0.25 -2.52
CA ASN A 585 -27.62 -0.68 -3.88
C ASN A 585 -29.02 -0.18 -4.31
N THR A 586 -29.90 0.16 -3.37
CA THR A 586 -31.18 0.81 -3.68
C THR A 586 -31.02 2.28 -4.06
N GLU A 587 -29.94 2.94 -3.62
CA GLU A 587 -29.69 4.38 -3.83
C GLU A 587 -28.78 4.70 -5.02
N VAL A 588 -28.08 3.71 -5.59
CA VAL A 588 -27.29 3.92 -6.81
C VAL A 588 -28.23 4.08 -8.02
N THR A 589 -27.96 5.06 -8.87
CA THR A 589 -28.89 5.50 -9.94
C THR A 589 -28.24 5.68 -11.28
#